data_AF-A0A0B5KXB9-F1
#
_entry.id   AF-A0A0B5KXB9-F1
#
_cell.length_a   1.000
_cell.length_b   1.000
_cell.length_c   1.000
_cell.angle_alpha   90.00
_cell.angle_beta   90.00
_cell.angle_gamma   90.00
#
_symmetry.space_group_name_H-M   'P 1'
#
loop_
_entity.id
_entity.type
_entity.pdbx_description
1 polymer ?
#
loop_
_entity_poly.entity_id
_entity_poly.type
_entity_poly.pdbx_seq_one_letter_code
_entity_poly.pdbx_strand_id
1 'polypeptide(L)'
;MSTSEKPLTELLRPEDFDDFSGQDHLFGEDGILRRTLKTGNMFSAILYGPPGSGKTSVFSLLKRYFNGEVVYLSSTVHGVSEIKSVLKRGEQLKRYGKKLLLFLDEIHRLNKNQQAVLVTHVERGDIILVATTTENPSFAVIPALLSRCKILYFKPLSENDLLEIVEKAVKKLNMKLDDDVKKALVRNAEGDARRLLNTLEIVHQVFRDKEVTIEDLKTLFGKSVSYSKEEHYDFTSAFIKSMRGSDPNAAIYYLVKMIEMGEDPRFIARRMIIFASEDIGLADPNALILAVSTAFAVEHVGLPECLMNLVECAAYLSLAPKSNSVYLAMKKAQELPVEEVPLFLRNPVTEEMKERGYGRGYLYPHDFGGFVRVDYLPERLKNEVIFSPKGAGFERELLERLKHLWPEKYGGDGMSEIRKEQQYRGRKILVVKGDITKEEVDAIVNAANEYLKHGGGVAGAIVRAGGSVIQEESDRIVRERGRVPTGEAVVTGAGNLKAKYVIHAVGPVWRGGNYGEDELLYRAVYNALLRAHELKLRSVSMPAISTGIFGFPKERAVKIFARAIRDFIDHHPDTSLEEIRICNIDGETTRVFEENLKI
;
A
#
# COMPACT_ATOMS: atom_id res chain seq x y z
N MET A 1 40.27 -41.37 30.42
CA MET A 1 40.14 -41.66 28.98
C MET A 1 38.70 -41.39 28.58
N SER A 2 38.49 -40.31 27.84
CA SER A 2 37.19 -39.71 27.53
C SER A 2 36.40 -40.53 26.52
N THR A 3 35.31 -41.14 26.94
CA THR A 3 34.23 -41.54 26.02
C THR A 3 33.70 -40.28 25.35
N SER A 4 33.67 -40.24 24.01
CA SER A 4 33.17 -39.10 23.25
C SER A 4 31.69 -38.87 23.56
N GLU A 5 31.39 -37.89 24.41
CA GLU A 5 30.01 -37.50 24.69
C GLU A 5 29.41 -36.85 23.44
N LYS A 6 28.38 -37.48 22.88
CA LYS A 6 27.58 -36.88 21.80
C LYS A 6 26.85 -35.65 22.37
N PRO A 7 26.70 -34.55 21.60
CA PRO A 7 25.94 -33.39 22.03
C PRO A 7 24.50 -33.75 22.42
N LEU A 8 23.92 -33.00 23.35
CA LEU A 8 22.54 -33.22 23.82
C LEU A 8 21.52 -33.21 22.67
N THR A 9 21.74 -32.36 21.67
CA THR A 9 20.92 -32.27 20.45
C THR A 9 20.91 -33.55 19.62
N GLU A 10 21.97 -34.35 19.66
CA GLU A 10 22.02 -35.68 19.03
C GLU A 10 21.43 -36.76 19.94
N LEU A 11 21.63 -36.66 21.26
CA LEU A 11 21.09 -37.61 22.24
C LEU A 11 19.57 -37.59 22.35
N LEU A 12 18.96 -36.43 22.12
CA LEU A 12 17.51 -36.23 22.16
C LEU A 12 16.89 -36.09 20.76
N ARG A 13 17.64 -36.46 19.71
CA ARG A 13 17.09 -36.47 18.35
C ARG A 13 15.91 -37.47 18.32
N PRO A 14 14.72 -37.06 17.84
CA PRO A 14 13.57 -37.95 17.68
C PRO A 14 13.91 -39.24 16.92
N GLU A 15 13.47 -40.39 17.45
CA GLU A 15 13.69 -41.72 16.85
C GLU A 15 12.38 -42.34 16.33
N ASP A 16 11.24 -41.86 16.82
CA ASP A 16 9.90 -42.26 16.38
C ASP A 16 8.95 -41.06 16.21
N PHE A 17 7.75 -41.31 15.67
CA PHE A 17 6.77 -40.26 15.38
C PHE A 17 6.34 -39.47 16.62
N ASP A 18 6.14 -40.15 17.75
CA ASP A 18 5.67 -39.54 19.01
C ASP A 18 6.77 -38.77 19.76
N ASP A 19 8.01 -38.83 19.29
CA ASP A 19 9.11 -38.06 19.86
C ASP A 19 9.12 -36.59 19.39
N PHE A 20 8.42 -36.29 18.28
CA PHE A 20 8.35 -34.94 17.71
C PHE A 20 7.30 -34.10 18.44
N SER A 21 7.74 -33.05 19.14
CA SER A 21 6.84 -32.05 19.74
C SER A 21 6.43 -30.96 18.72
N GLY A 22 5.21 -30.43 18.83
CA GLY A 22 4.71 -29.27 18.07
C GLY A 22 4.44 -29.46 16.58
N GLN A 23 4.48 -30.69 16.06
CA GLN A 23 4.33 -30.99 14.64
C GLN A 23 3.24 -32.04 14.36
N ASP A 24 2.14 -32.03 15.13
CA ASP A 24 1.04 -33.01 15.02
C ASP A 24 0.42 -33.09 13.63
N HIS A 25 0.37 -31.97 12.90
CA HIS A 25 -0.14 -31.96 11.51
C HIS A 25 0.72 -32.78 10.55
N LEU A 26 1.96 -33.11 10.91
CA LEU A 26 2.86 -33.97 10.14
C LEU A 26 2.98 -35.37 10.73
N PHE A 27 3.12 -35.49 12.05
CA PHE A 27 3.46 -36.75 12.73
C PHE A 27 2.37 -37.30 13.66
N GLY A 28 1.31 -36.55 13.94
CA GLY A 28 0.14 -37.02 14.68
C GLY A 28 -0.57 -38.15 13.93
N GLU A 29 -1.58 -38.78 14.54
CA GLU A 29 -2.27 -39.96 13.99
C GLU A 29 -2.70 -39.79 12.51
N ASP A 30 -3.20 -38.61 12.19
CA ASP A 30 -3.64 -38.23 10.85
C ASP A 30 -2.57 -37.53 9.99
N GLY A 31 -1.38 -37.32 10.53
CA GLY A 31 -0.30 -36.58 9.90
C GLY A 31 0.22 -37.22 8.61
N ILE A 32 0.49 -36.39 7.60
CA ILE A 32 0.89 -36.85 6.26
C ILE A 32 2.19 -37.64 6.30
N LEU A 33 3.20 -37.24 7.09
CA LEU A 33 4.47 -37.95 7.19
C LEU A 33 4.30 -39.29 7.90
N ARG A 34 3.50 -39.33 8.98
CA ARG A 34 3.22 -40.58 9.70
C ARG A 34 2.56 -41.62 8.79
N ARG A 35 1.49 -41.26 8.08
CA ARG A 35 0.79 -42.20 7.18
C ARG A 35 1.70 -42.70 6.07
N THR A 36 2.41 -41.78 5.42
CA THR A 36 3.29 -42.07 4.28
C THR A 36 4.44 -43.00 4.70
N LEU A 37 5.13 -42.68 5.79
CA LEU A 37 6.25 -43.49 6.28
C LEU A 37 5.82 -44.85 6.83
N LYS A 38 4.66 -44.97 7.49
CA LYS A 38 4.14 -46.28 7.94
C LYS A 38 3.87 -47.24 6.78
N THR A 39 3.53 -46.75 5.60
CA THR A 39 3.38 -47.59 4.40
C THR A 39 4.71 -47.93 3.71
N GLY A 40 5.84 -47.40 4.20
CA GLY A 40 7.16 -47.57 3.61
C GLY A 40 7.38 -46.82 2.30
N ASN A 41 6.41 -46.01 1.86
CA ASN A 41 6.43 -45.33 0.57
C ASN A 41 6.47 -43.82 0.76
N MET A 42 7.61 -43.20 0.52
CA MET A 42 7.80 -41.74 0.59
C MET A 42 7.64 -41.08 -0.79
N PHE A 43 7.17 -39.83 -0.81
CA PHE A 43 7.15 -38.96 -2.00
C PHE A 43 8.23 -37.89 -1.91
N SER A 44 8.59 -37.28 -3.05
CA SER A 44 9.56 -36.18 -3.06
C SER A 44 8.99 -34.94 -2.39
N ALA A 45 9.71 -34.36 -1.43
CA ALA A 45 9.23 -33.30 -0.56
C ALA A 45 10.29 -32.24 -0.25
N ILE A 46 9.83 -31.00 -0.05
CA ILE A 46 10.62 -29.90 0.52
C ILE A 46 10.09 -29.62 1.93
N LEU A 47 10.91 -29.84 2.94
CA LEU A 47 10.63 -29.54 4.34
C LEU A 47 11.03 -28.09 4.60
N TYR A 48 10.04 -27.23 4.86
CA TYR A 48 10.24 -25.79 5.03
C TYR A 48 9.76 -25.31 6.40
N GLY A 49 10.58 -24.54 7.10
CA GLY A 49 10.22 -23.92 8.37
C GLY A 49 11.41 -23.32 9.11
N PRO A 50 11.18 -22.67 10.26
CA PRO A 50 12.21 -21.96 11.03
C PRO A 50 13.30 -22.91 11.55
N PRO A 51 14.49 -22.41 11.93
CA PRO A 51 15.53 -23.23 12.55
C PRO A 51 15.00 -23.91 13.83
N GLY A 52 15.61 -25.04 14.22
CA GLY A 52 15.20 -25.77 15.43
C GLY A 52 13.88 -26.53 15.38
N SER A 53 13.05 -26.36 14.34
CA SER A 53 11.72 -27.00 14.23
C SER A 53 11.71 -28.52 14.00
N GLY A 54 12.86 -29.17 13.86
CA GLY A 54 12.95 -30.63 13.69
C GLY A 54 13.01 -31.15 12.24
N LYS A 55 13.16 -30.28 11.24
CA LYS A 55 13.27 -30.67 9.81
C LYS A 55 14.33 -31.75 9.56
N THR A 56 15.55 -31.55 10.05
CA THR A 56 16.66 -32.50 9.87
C THR A 56 16.43 -33.81 10.65
N SER A 57 15.69 -33.76 11.75
CA SER A 57 15.36 -34.94 12.57
C SER A 57 14.47 -35.94 11.83
N VAL A 58 13.75 -35.52 10.79
CA VAL A 58 12.97 -36.42 9.91
C VAL A 58 13.84 -37.52 9.30
N PHE A 59 15.14 -37.26 9.13
CA PHE A 59 16.09 -38.23 8.63
C PHE A 59 16.14 -39.53 9.45
N SER A 60 15.98 -39.45 10.78
CA SER A 60 15.91 -40.63 11.65
C SER A 60 14.72 -41.53 11.28
N LEU A 61 13.55 -40.92 11.06
CA LEU A 61 12.35 -41.65 10.65
C LEU A 61 12.50 -42.25 9.26
N LEU A 62 13.10 -41.51 8.32
CA LEU A 62 13.33 -41.99 6.96
C LEU A 62 14.22 -43.23 6.98
N LYS A 63 15.32 -43.22 7.73
CA LYS A 63 16.20 -44.39 7.88
C LYS A 63 15.49 -45.62 8.44
N ARG A 64 14.53 -45.41 9.35
CA ARG A 64 13.84 -46.49 10.06
C ARG A 64 12.67 -47.08 9.28
N TYR A 65 11.88 -46.22 8.62
CA TYR A 65 10.60 -46.60 8.04
C TYR A 65 10.61 -46.70 6.51
N PHE A 66 11.59 -46.10 5.82
CA PHE A 66 11.63 -46.17 4.36
C PHE A 66 12.07 -47.55 3.87
N ASN A 67 11.32 -48.13 2.94
CA ASN A 67 11.66 -49.41 2.33
C ASN A 67 12.63 -49.19 1.13
N GLY A 68 13.88 -48.87 1.42
CA GLY A 68 14.90 -48.64 0.41
C GLY A 68 16.21 -48.10 0.98
N GLU A 69 17.12 -47.69 0.10
CA GLU A 69 18.39 -47.08 0.50
C GLU A 69 18.18 -45.60 0.80
N VAL A 70 18.66 -45.11 1.95
CA VAL A 70 18.56 -43.71 2.36
C VAL A 70 19.96 -43.10 2.40
N VAL A 71 20.18 -42.03 1.63
CA VAL A 71 21.46 -41.31 1.55
C VAL A 71 21.27 -39.89 2.08
N TYR A 72 22.21 -39.43 2.92
CA TYR A 72 22.24 -38.06 3.43
C TYR A 72 23.32 -37.26 2.72
N LEU A 73 22.98 -36.06 2.25
CA LEU A 73 23.95 -35.07 1.80
C LEU A 73 23.66 -33.73 2.49
N SER A 74 24.71 -33.11 3.04
CA SER A 74 24.67 -31.70 3.45
C SER A 74 25.12 -30.78 2.30
N SER A 75 24.30 -29.80 1.95
CA SER A 75 24.57 -28.89 0.83
C SER A 75 25.81 -28.00 1.01
N THR A 76 26.34 -27.87 2.23
CA THR A 76 27.51 -27.02 2.56
C THR A 76 28.86 -27.71 2.31
N VAL A 77 28.88 -29.04 2.32
CA VAL A 77 30.13 -29.84 2.26
C VAL A 77 30.34 -30.49 0.91
N HIS A 78 29.28 -30.78 0.16
CA HIS A 78 29.34 -31.67 -1.00
C HIS A 78 29.34 -30.92 -2.35
N GLY A 79 30.22 -31.34 -3.25
CA GLY A 79 30.32 -30.84 -4.62
C GLY A 79 29.33 -31.51 -5.61
N VAL A 80 29.23 -30.98 -6.83
CA VAL A 80 28.33 -31.50 -7.89
C VAL A 80 28.62 -32.97 -8.24
N SER A 81 29.87 -33.39 -8.13
CA SER A 81 30.32 -34.77 -8.39
C SER A 81 29.66 -35.79 -7.47
N GLU A 82 29.47 -35.45 -6.19
CA GLU A 82 28.89 -36.34 -5.19
C GLU A 82 27.37 -36.45 -5.35
N ILE A 83 26.71 -35.34 -5.69
CA ILE A 83 25.29 -35.38 -6.10
C ILE A 83 25.15 -36.33 -7.31
N LYS A 84 26.00 -36.19 -8.33
CA LYS A 84 25.96 -37.07 -9.52
C LYS A 84 26.22 -38.55 -9.20
N SER A 85 27.09 -38.87 -8.24
CA SER A 85 27.36 -40.25 -7.86
C SER A 85 26.14 -40.90 -7.19
N VAL A 86 25.44 -40.18 -6.32
CA VAL A 86 24.20 -40.64 -5.67
C VAL A 86 23.08 -40.81 -6.70
N LEU A 87 22.96 -39.89 -7.67
CA LEU A 87 21.97 -40.01 -8.74
C LEU A 87 22.20 -41.26 -9.61
N LYS A 88 23.45 -41.52 -9.99
CA LYS A 88 23.84 -42.75 -10.71
C LYS A 88 23.53 -44.01 -9.89
N ARG A 89 23.72 -43.96 -8.57
CA ARG A 89 23.34 -45.05 -7.66
C ARG A 89 21.83 -45.29 -7.65
N GLY A 90 21.03 -44.22 -7.65
CA GLY A 90 19.56 -44.30 -7.76
C GLY A 90 19.10 -44.99 -9.05
N GLU A 91 19.67 -44.60 -10.19
CA GLU A 91 19.40 -45.26 -11.48
C GLU A 91 19.70 -46.77 -11.46
N GLN A 92 20.82 -47.17 -10.84
CA GLN A 92 21.19 -48.57 -10.71
C GLN A 92 20.21 -49.33 -9.82
N LEU A 93 19.87 -48.79 -8.65
CA LEU A 93 18.94 -49.42 -7.71
C LEU A 93 17.56 -49.63 -8.32
N LYS A 94 17.08 -48.65 -9.08
CA LYS A 94 15.80 -48.72 -9.79
C LYS A 94 15.74 -49.90 -10.77
N ARG A 95 16.84 -50.20 -11.49
CA ARG A 95 16.91 -51.37 -12.39
C ARG A 95 16.76 -52.70 -11.65
N TYR A 96 17.11 -52.74 -10.36
CA TYR A 96 16.90 -53.90 -9.48
C TYR A 96 15.58 -53.82 -8.69
N GLY A 97 14.67 -52.91 -9.03
CA GLY A 97 13.40 -52.72 -8.33
C GLY A 97 13.53 -52.12 -6.93
N LYS A 98 14.69 -51.57 -6.57
CA LYS A 98 14.95 -50.91 -5.29
C LYS A 98 14.81 -49.40 -5.40
N LYS A 99 14.39 -48.75 -4.33
CA LYS A 99 14.23 -47.29 -4.26
C LYS A 99 15.42 -46.66 -3.51
N LEU A 100 15.83 -45.48 -3.96
CA LEU A 100 16.77 -44.63 -3.23
C LEU A 100 16.08 -43.34 -2.80
N LEU A 101 16.24 -42.96 -1.54
CA LEU A 101 15.84 -41.68 -1.01
C LEU A 101 17.09 -40.83 -0.75
N LEU A 102 17.13 -39.66 -1.37
CA LEU A 102 18.14 -38.64 -1.13
C LEU A 102 17.59 -37.61 -0.16
N PHE A 103 18.15 -37.58 1.06
CA PHE A 103 17.93 -36.51 2.02
C PHE A 103 18.96 -35.41 1.83
N LEU A 104 18.53 -34.20 1.48
CA LEU A 104 19.39 -33.08 1.19
C LEU A 104 19.13 -31.92 2.16
N ASP A 105 20.05 -31.71 3.11
CA ASP A 105 19.89 -30.65 4.11
C ASP A 105 20.30 -29.29 3.51
N GLU A 106 19.56 -28.23 3.83
CA GLU A 106 19.81 -26.84 3.42
C GLU A 106 19.89 -26.63 1.89
N ILE A 107 18.89 -27.05 1.12
CA ILE A 107 18.89 -26.95 -0.36
C ILE A 107 19.10 -25.53 -0.89
N HIS A 108 18.75 -24.50 -0.12
CA HIS A 108 18.96 -23.09 -0.47
C HIS A 108 20.44 -22.72 -0.66
N ARG A 109 21.38 -23.53 -0.14
CA ARG A 109 22.83 -23.34 -0.37
C ARG A 109 23.29 -23.84 -1.75
N LEU A 110 22.50 -24.67 -2.42
CA LEU A 110 22.82 -25.14 -3.78
C LEU A 110 22.48 -24.06 -4.81
N ASN A 111 23.41 -23.82 -5.74
CA ASN A 111 23.15 -22.94 -6.87
C ASN A 111 22.14 -23.57 -7.86
N LYS A 112 21.57 -22.73 -8.74
CA LYS A 112 20.52 -23.17 -9.69
C LYS A 112 20.97 -24.32 -10.61
N ASN A 113 22.24 -24.35 -11.01
CA ASN A 113 22.77 -25.41 -11.86
C ASN A 113 22.86 -26.75 -11.11
N GLN A 114 23.27 -26.73 -9.85
CA GLN A 114 23.28 -27.92 -8.99
C GLN A 114 21.88 -28.48 -8.77
N GLN A 115 20.90 -27.60 -8.54
CA GLN A 115 19.50 -28.01 -8.42
C GLN A 115 18.94 -28.59 -9.73
N ALA A 116 19.29 -28.01 -10.88
CA ALA A 116 18.83 -28.48 -12.19
C ALA A 116 19.21 -29.95 -12.47
N VAL A 117 20.37 -30.41 -11.97
CA VAL A 117 20.82 -31.80 -12.10
C VAL A 117 19.83 -32.78 -11.44
N LEU A 118 19.16 -32.39 -10.35
CA LEU A 118 18.23 -33.26 -9.63
C LEU A 118 16.90 -33.48 -10.39
N VAL A 119 16.48 -32.52 -11.22
CA VAL A 119 15.13 -32.47 -11.82
C VAL A 119 14.80 -33.74 -12.60
N THR A 120 15.69 -34.14 -13.50
CA THR A 120 15.44 -35.28 -14.41
C THR A 120 15.29 -36.58 -13.64
N HIS A 121 16.08 -36.77 -12.58
CA HIS A 121 16.08 -38.00 -11.79
C HIS A 121 14.89 -38.08 -10.83
N VAL A 122 14.43 -36.94 -10.30
CA VAL A 122 13.18 -36.89 -9.53
C VAL A 122 11.99 -37.21 -10.43
N GLU A 123 11.95 -36.64 -11.64
CA GLU A 123 10.86 -36.86 -12.59
C GLU A 123 10.76 -38.31 -13.07
N ARG A 124 11.91 -38.93 -13.36
CA ARG A 124 11.96 -40.34 -13.77
C ARG A 124 11.68 -41.28 -12.59
N GLY A 125 11.75 -40.81 -11.35
CA GLY A 125 11.67 -41.65 -10.15
C GLY A 125 12.94 -42.48 -9.94
N ASP A 126 14.10 -41.99 -10.37
CA ASP A 126 15.41 -42.61 -10.06
C ASP A 126 15.77 -42.39 -8.59
N ILE A 127 15.30 -41.28 -8.01
CA ILE A 127 15.41 -40.97 -6.59
C ILE A 127 14.09 -40.40 -6.06
N ILE A 128 13.88 -40.54 -4.75
CA ILE A 128 12.92 -39.74 -3.98
C ILE A 128 13.72 -38.65 -3.27
N LEU A 129 13.43 -37.38 -3.54
CA LEU A 129 14.14 -36.26 -2.95
C LEU A 129 13.41 -35.73 -1.73
N VAL A 130 14.03 -35.75 -0.55
CA VAL A 130 13.54 -35.03 0.63
C VAL A 130 14.56 -33.96 0.97
N ALA A 131 14.23 -32.68 0.79
CA ALA A 131 15.18 -31.60 1.03
C ALA A 131 14.69 -30.62 2.10
N THR A 132 15.59 -30.02 2.88
CA THR A 132 15.23 -29.04 3.92
C THR A 132 15.60 -27.62 3.52
N THR A 133 14.82 -26.63 3.97
CA THR A 133 15.16 -25.22 3.83
C THR A 133 14.57 -24.38 4.97
N THR A 134 15.28 -23.34 5.37
CA THR A 134 14.81 -22.27 6.27
C THR A 134 14.31 -21.05 5.49
N GLU A 135 14.72 -20.91 4.23
CA GLU A 135 14.25 -19.88 3.31
C GLU A 135 13.00 -20.32 2.57
N ASN A 136 12.18 -19.35 2.16
CA ASN A 136 10.94 -19.61 1.42
C ASN A 136 11.25 -20.40 0.12
N PRO A 137 10.66 -21.60 -0.07
CA PRO A 137 10.95 -22.46 -1.21
C PRO A 137 10.76 -21.80 -2.57
N SER A 138 9.82 -20.85 -2.72
CA SER A 138 9.57 -20.18 -4.01
C SER A 138 10.75 -19.34 -4.50
N PHE A 139 11.65 -18.92 -3.59
CA PHE A 139 12.85 -18.17 -3.90
C PHE A 139 14.10 -19.05 -3.93
N ALA A 140 14.19 -19.98 -2.98
CA ALA A 140 15.37 -20.82 -2.77
C ALA A 140 15.46 -22.02 -3.73
N VAL A 141 14.33 -22.52 -4.24
CA VAL A 141 14.27 -23.73 -5.06
C VAL A 141 13.78 -23.41 -6.47
N ILE A 142 14.42 -23.97 -7.50
CA ILE A 142 14.02 -23.74 -8.89
C ILE A 142 12.59 -24.26 -9.15
N PRO A 143 11.77 -23.57 -9.97
CA PRO A 143 10.39 -23.96 -10.26
C PRO A 143 10.23 -25.40 -10.77
N ALA A 144 11.21 -25.89 -11.54
CA ALA A 144 11.22 -27.25 -12.06
C ALA A 144 11.24 -28.33 -10.97
N LEU A 145 11.97 -28.10 -9.85
CA LEU A 145 11.95 -29.00 -8.70
C LEU A 145 10.68 -28.83 -7.87
N LEU A 146 10.25 -27.59 -7.63
CA LEU A 146 9.04 -27.30 -6.86
C LEU A 146 7.80 -27.98 -7.45
N SER A 147 7.65 -27.97 -8.77
CA SER A 147 6.53 -28.64 -9.46
C SER A 147 6.49 -30.17 -9.26
N ARG A 148 7.62 -30.78 -8.84
CA ARG A 148 7.78 -32.24 -8.65
C ARG A 148 7.89 -32.63 -7.17
N CYS A 149 7.84 -31.68 -6.25
CA CYS A 149 7.98 -31.92 -4.81
C CYS A 149 6.80 -31.33 -4.04
N LYS A 150 6.33 -32.07 -3.03
CA LYS A 150 5.34 -31.53 -2.09
C LYS A 150 6.02 -30.67 -1.04
N ILE A 151 5.52 -29.47 -0.80
CA ILE A 151 6.01 -28.62 0.29
C ILE A 151 5.32 -29.06 1.59
N LEU A 152 6.13 -29.35 2.62
CA LEU A 152 5.69 -29.70 3.96
C LEU A 152 6.18 -28.64 4.94
N TYR A 153 5.23 -27.97 5.59
CA TYR A 153 5.49 -26.83 6.46
C TYR A 153 5.71 -27.29 7.91
N PHE A 154 6.86 -26.90 8.48
CA PHE A 154 7.18 -27.04 9.88
C PHE A 154 6.85 -25.72 10.59
N LYS A 155 6.07 -25.82 11.67
CA LYS A 155 5.70 -24.66 12.48
C LYS A 155 6.82 -24.31 13.47
N PRO A 156 6.96 -23.05 13.91
CA PRO A 156 7.74 -22.74 15.11
C PRO A 156 7.16 -23.49 16.31
N LEU A 157 8.02 -23.94 17.22
CA LEU A 157 7.58 -24.66 18.42
C LEU A 157 6.93 -23.70 19.41
N SER A 158 5.81 -24.10 20.00
CA SER A 158 5.17 -23.34 21.08
C SER A 158 5.96 -23.48 22.38
N GLU A 159 5.64 -22.66 23.39
CA GLU A 159 6.28 -22.80 24.70
C GLU A 159 5.99 -24.15 25.35
N ASN A 160 4.78 -24.69 25.16
CA ASN A 160 4.42 -25.99 25.69
C ASN A 160 5.25 -27.10 25.03
N ASP A 161 5.43 -27.05 23.71
CA ASP A 161 6.27 -28.00 22.97
C ASP A 161 7.73 -27.95 23.45
N LEU A 162 8.25 -26.74 23.67
CA LEU A 162 9.60 -26.56 24.19
C LEU A 162 9.74 -27.03 25.63
N LEU A 163 8.73 -26.81 26.49
CA LEU A 163 8.71 -27.31 27.87
C LEU A 163 8.78 -28.84 27.89
N GLU A 164 8.04 -29.54 27.02
CA GLU A 164 8.16 -30.99 26.89
C GLU A 164 9.59 -31.44 26.55
N ILE A 165 10.26 -30.69 25.66
CA ILE A 165 11.66 -30.94 25.30
C ILE A 165 12.58 -30.68 26.50
N VAL A 166 12.33 -29.62 27.29
CA VAL A 166 13.06 -29.35 28.53
C VAL A 166 12.92 -30.53 29.49
N GLU A 167 11.71 -31.04 29.72
CA GLU A 167 11.49 -32.17 30.63
C GLU A 167 12.25 -33.43 30.19
N LYS A 168 12.23 -33.74 28.88
CA LYS A 168 13.01 -34.84 28.30
C LYS A 168 14.51 -34.62 28.54
N ALA A 169 15.00 -33.41 28.35
CA ALA A 169 16.41 -33.05 28.51
C ALA A 169 16.88 -33.09 29.96
N VAL A 170 16.12 -32.51 30.88
CA VAL A 170 16.40 -32.48 32.32
C VAL A 170 16.47 -33.90 32.87
N LYS A 171 15.53 -34.77 32.47
CA LYS A 171 15.55 -36.20 32.84
C LYS A 171 16.77 -36.91 32.27
N LYS A 172 17.16 -36.61 31.03
CA LYS A 172 18.33 -37.23 30.36
C LYS A 172 19.65 -36.81 31.01
N LEU A 173 19.77 -35.56 31.44
CA LEU A 173 20.94 -34.98 32.09
C LEU A 173 20.96 -35.20 33.61
N ASN A 174 19.92 -35.82 34.18
CA ASN A 174 19.73 -35.97 35.62
C ASN A 174 19.86 -34.65 36.40
N MET A 175 19.31 -33.57 35.82
CA MET A 175 19.30 -32.24 36.43
C MET A 175 18.02 -32.00 37.23
N LYS A 176 18.06 -31.03 38.15
CA LYS A 176 16.87 -30.45 38.77
C LYS A 176 16.82 -28.98 38.42
N LEU A 177 15.70 -28.56 37.83
CA LEU A 177 15.42 -27.16 37.51
C LEU A 177 14.04 -26.82 38.05
N ASP A 178 13.91 -25.66 38.69
CA ASP A 178 12.61 -25.10 39.06
C ASP A 178 11.83 -24.68 37.82
N ASP A 179 10.50 -24.66 37.92
CA ASP A 179 9.63 -24.38 36.78
C ASP A 179 9.84 -22.98 36.18
N ASP A 180 10.18 -21.98 37.00
CA ASP A 180 10.48 -20.64 36.50
C ASP A 180 11.79 -20.59 35.70
N VAL A 181 12.77 -21.42 36.06
CA VAL A 181 14.05 -21.57 35.34
C VAL A 181 13.80 -22.26 33.99
N LYS A 182 12.97 -23.30 33.96
CA LYS A 182 12.53 -23.96 32.71
C LYS A 182 11.82 -22.97 31.79
N LYS A 183 10.89 -22.16 32.31
CA LYS A 183 10.19 -21.12 31.53
C LYS A 183 11.16 -20.07 30.97
N ALA A 184 12.15 -19.65 31.76
CA ALA A 184 13.16 -18.69 31.30
C ALA A 184 14.00 -19.25 30.14
N LEU A 185 14.40 -20.52 30.21
CA LEU A 185 15.11 -21.23 29.12
C LEU A 185 14.25 -21.31 27.86
N VAL A 186 12.96 -21.66 28.00
CA VAL A 186 12.01 -21.74 26.89
C VAL A 186 11.82 -20.37 26.22
N ARG A 187 11.72 -19.29 26.99
CA ARG A 187 11.63 -17.93 26.45
C ARG A 187 12.89 -17.55 25.66
N ASN A 188 14.07 -17.86 26.19
CA ASN A 188 15.34 -17.60 25.51
C ASN A 188 15.50 -18.38 24.19
N ALA A 189 14.84 -19.53 24.06
CA ALA A 189 14.93 -20.37 22.87
C ALA A 189 14.12 -19.85 21.66
N GLU A 190 13.15 -18.96 21.87
CA GLU A 190 12.38 -18.31 20.78
C GLU A 190 11.76 -19.30 19.75
N GLY A 191 11.30 -20.47 20.21
CA GLY A 191 10.73 -21.49 19.32
C GLY A 191 11.75 -22.42 18.65
N ASP A 192 13.05 -22.30 18.96
CA ASP A 192 14.13 -23.14 18.43
C ASP A 192 14.61 -24.19 19.47
N ALA A 193 14.27 -25.46 19.25
CA ALA A 193 14.69 -26.54 20.14
C ALA A 193 16.20 -26.81 20.13
N ARG A 194 16.91 -26.54 19.02
CA ARG A 194 18.36 -26.72 18.95
C ARG A 194 19.05 -25.69 19.85
N ARG A 195 18.61 -24.44 19.79
CA ARG A 195 19.07 -23.37 20.70
C ARG A 195 18.79 -23.73 22.15
N LEU A 196 17.57 -24.16 22.46
CA LEU A 196 17.19 -24.61 23.81
C LEU A 196 18.12 -25.70 24.36
N LEU A 197 18.33 -26.77 23.59
CA LEU A 197 19.13 -27.92 24.02
C LEU A 197 20.61 -27.56 24.18
N ASN A 198 21.17 -26.75 23.28
CA ASN A 198 22.53 -26.25 23.41
C ASN A 198 22.68 -25.40 24.69
N THR A 199 21.71 -24.54 24.97
CA THR A 199 21.69 -23.73 26.19
C THR A 199 21.61 -24.60 27.44
N LEU A 200 20.73 -25.60 27.46
CA LEU A 200 20.62 -26.57 28.57
C LEU A 200 21.92 -27.35 28.80
N GLU A 201 22.59 -27.75 27.72
CA GLU A 201 23.89 -28.43 27.79
C GLU A 201 24.97 -27.52 28.41
N ILE A 202 24.99 -26.23 28.07
CA ILE A 202 25.87 -25.25 28.70
C ILE A 202 25.53 -25.08 30.18
N VAL A 203 24.26 -24.92 30.53
CA VAL A 203 23.80 -24.81 31.93
C VAL A 203 24.27 -26.04 32.72
N HIS A 204 24.10 -27.24 32.16
CA HIS A 204 24.54 -28.48 32.80
C HIS A 204 26.06 -28.52 33.02
N GLN A 205 26.85 -28.07 32.04
CA GLN A 205 28.31 -28.07 32.13
C GLN A 205 28.83 -27.04 33.14
N VAL A 206 28.22 -25.87 33.22
CA VAL A 206 28.66 -24.76 34.10
C VAL A 206 28.22 -24.97 35.54
N PHE A 207 26.98 -25.41 35.76
CA PHE A 207 26.35 -25.48 37.09
C PHE A 207 26.24 -26.90 37.64
N ARG A 208 27.13 -27.82 37.22
CA ARG A 208 27.15 -29.22 37.68
C ARG A 208 26.89 -29.34 39.18
N ASP A 209 25.91 -30.17 39.53
CA ASP A 209 25.51 -30.53 40.90
C ASP A 209 25.03 -29.36 41.79
N LYS A 210 24.72 -28.19 41.21
CA LYS A 210 24.09 -27.05 41.91
C LYS A 210 22.66 -26.82 41.43
N GLU A 211 21.81 -26.33 42.32
CA GLU A 211 20.51 -25.79 41.94
C GLU A 211 20.73 -24.51 41.12
N VAL A 212 20.17 -24.49 39.90
CA VAL A 212 20.29 -23.37 38.97
C VAL A 212 19.18 -22.37 39.30
N THR A 213 19.55 -21.11 39.55
CA THR A 213 18.58 -20.04 39.78
C THR A 213 18.35 -19.20 38.52
N ILE A 214 17.31 -18.35 38.53
CA ILE A 214 17.06 -17.39 37.44
C ILE A 214 18.22 -16.40 37.28
N GLU A 215 18.91 -16.04 38.38
CA GLU A 215 20.02 -15.08 38.33
C GLU A 215 21.27 -15.68 37.66
N ASP A 216 21.49 -16.98 37.87
CA ASP A 216 22.53 -17.74 37.16
C ASP A 216 22.28 -17.75 35.65
N LEU A 217 21.01 -17.94 35.25
CA LEU A 217 20.60 -17.87 33.86
C LEU A 217 20.82 -16.47 33.26
N LYS A 218 20.49 -15.38 33.97
CA LYS A 218 20.78 -14.01 33.51
C LYS A 218 22.28 -13.77 33.32
N THR A 219 23.12 -14.37 34.17
CA THR A 219 24.57 -14.26 34.04
C THR A 219 25.06 -15.00 32.77
N LEU A 220 24.49 -16.17 32.49
CA LEU A 220 24.75 -16.94 31.27
C LEU A 220 24.23 -16.27 29.99
N PHE A 221 23.03 -15.69 30.05
CA PHE A 221 22.37 -15.06 28.91
C PHE A 221 22.87 -13.64 28.63
N GLY A 222 23.62 -13.04 29.55
CA GLY A 222 23.83 -11.60 29.63
C GLY A 222 22.62 -10.89 30.25
N LYS A 223 22.79 -9.64 30.71
CA LYS A 223 21.84 -8.77 31.47
C LYS A 223 20.40 -8.62 30.91
N SER A 224 20.04 -9.32 29.86
CA SER A 224 18.91 -9.11 28.96
C SER A 224 17.76 -10.10 29.16
N VAL A 225 17.60 -10.73 30.33
CA VAL A 225 16.52 -11.72 30.55
C VAL A 225 15.60 -11.30 31.69
N SER A 226 14.75 -10.34 31.37
CA SER A 226 13.50 -10.05 32.07
C SER A 226 12.49 -9.59 31.03
N TYR A 227 12.05 -10.52 30.19
CA TYR A 227 11.06 -10.22 29.17
C TYR A 227 9.99 -11.31 29.17
N SER A 228 8.83 -11.01 29.77
CA SER A 228 7.65 -11.84 29.59
C SER A 228 7.01 -11.59 28.22
N LYS A 229 6.31 -12.57 27.65
CA LYS A 229 5.56 -12.38 26.40
C LYS A 229 4.51 -11.27 26.52
N GLU A 230 3.93 -11.09 27.70
CA GLU A 230 2.95 -10.02 27.94
C GLU A 230 3.64 -8.65 27.88
N GLU A 231 4.75 -8.47 28.59
CA GLU A 231 5.57 -7.25 28.50
C GLU A 231 6.06 -7.01 27.06
N HIS A 232 6.34 -8.07 26.29
CA HIS A 232 6.68 -7.92 24.88
C HIS A 232 5.61 -7.24 24.05
N TYR A 233 4.40 -7.78 24.13
CA TYR A 233 3.28 -7.24 23.38
C TYR A 233 2.87 -5.87 23.89
N ASP A 234 2.95 -5.64 25.19
CA ASP A 234 2.56 -4.36 25.81
C ASP A 234 3.53 -3.24 25.42
N PHE A 235 4.85 -3.44 25.57
CA PHE A 235 5.84 -2.44 25.18
C PHE A 235 5.85 -2.22 23.67
N THR A 236 5.78 -3.28 22.87
CA THR A 236 5.70 -3.16 21.40
C THR A 236 4.44 -2.42 20.99
N SER A 237 3.30 -2.74 21.59
CA SER A 237 2.06 -2.07 21.27
C SER A 237 2.07 -0.62 21.71
N ALA A 238 2.62 -0.31 22.88
CA ALA A 238 2.77 1.06 23.37
C ALA A 238 3.68 1.86 22.43
N PHE A 239 4.82 1.31 22.04
CA PHE A 239 5.74 1.91 21.05
C PHE A 239 5.04 2.27 19.74
N ILE A 240 4.32 1.32 19.13
CA ILE A 240 3.59 1.56 17.88
C ILE A 240 2.46 2.59 18.06
N LYS A 241 1.70 2.51 19.16
CA LYS A 241 0.62 3.47 19.45
C LYS A 241 1.17 4.87 19.71
N SER A 242 2.33 5.01 20.35
CA SER A 242 3.00 6.29 20.54
C SER A 242 3.43 6.91 19.21
N MET A 243 4.04 6.13 18.31
CA MET A 243 4.35 6.62 16.96
C MET A 243 3.09 7.01 16.19
N ARG A 244 2.02 6.19 16.27
CA ARG A 244 0.71 6.49 15.65
C ARG A 244 0.09 7.77 16.18
N GLY A 245 0.17 7.96 17.50
CA GLY A 245 -0.27 9.16 18.21
C GLY A 245 0.62 10.39 17.99
N SER A 246 1.69 10.25 17.21
CA SER A 246 2.66 11.30 16.92
C SER A 246 3.35 11.87 18.17
N ASP A 247 3.60 11.01 19.16
CA ASP A 247 4.38 11.34 20.37
C ASP A 247 5.78 10.71 20.29
N PRO A 248 6.79 11.45 19.82
CA PRO A 248 8.16 10.94 19.73
C PRO A 248 8.77 10.65 21.10
N ASN A 249 8.37 11.35 22.16
CA ASN A 249 8.94 11.15 23.50
C ASN A 249 8.56 9.77 24.05
N ALA A 250 7.27 9.44 23.97
CA ALA A 250 6.78 8.13 24.39
C ALA A 250 7.33 7.02 23.50
N ALA A 251 7.39 7.23 22.18
CA ALA A 251 7.95 6.24 21.26
C ALA A 251 9.42 5.92 21.58
N ILE A 252 10.25 6.95 21.78
CA ILE A 252 11.66 6.77 22.14
C ILE A 252 11.79 6.08 23.50
N TYR A 253 10.97 6.46 24.50
CA TYR A 253 10.97 5.83 25.81
C TYR A 253 10.71 4.32 25.72
N TYR A 254 9.62 3.91 25.05
CA TYR A 254 9.28 2.49 24.91
C TYR A 254 10.34 1.74 24.10
N LEU A 255 10.89 2.35 23.05
CA LEU A 255 11.98 1.77 22.26
C LEU A 255 13.21 1.46 23.09
N VAL A 256 13.70 2.44 23.85
CA VAL A 256 14.90 2.26 24.69
C VAL A 256 14.63 1.22 25.78
N LYS A 257 13.43 1.22 26.38
CA LYS A 257 13.06 0.20 27.37
C LYS A 257 13.01 -1.20 26.79
N MET A 258 12.47 -1.38 25.57
CA MET A 258 12.51 -2.67 24.88
C MET A 258 13.96 -3.15 24.69
N ILE A 259 14.87 -2.28 24.25
CA ILE A 259 16.29 -2.62 24.08
C ILE A 259 16.96 -2.99 25.41
N GLU A 260 16.74 -2.21 26.47
CA GLU A 260 17.27 -2.51 27.81
C GLU A 260 16.74 -3.83 28.38
N MET A 261 15.50 -4.20 28.04
CA MET A 261 14.86 -5.46 28.42
C MET A 261 15.29 -6.65 27.56
N GLY A 262 16.11 -6.43 26.53
CA GLY A 262 16.66 -7.50 25.68
C GLY A 262 15.89 -7.79 24.39
N GLU A 263 14.98 -6.90 23.97
CA GLU A 263 14.29 -7.04 22.67
C GLU A 263 15.29 -7.01 21.51
N ASP A 264 15.05 -7.84 20.50
CA ASP A 264 15.87 -7.86 19.28
C ASP A 264 15.73 -6.51 18.54
N PRO A 265 16.82 -5.74 18.33
CA PRO A 265 16.79 -4.51 17.52
C PRO A 265 16.17 -4.71 16.13
N ARG A 266 16.36 -5.89 15.53
CA ARG A 266 15.79 -6.23 14.23
C ARG A 266 14.28 -6.36 14.29
N PHE A 267 13.73 -6.82 15.41
CA PHE A 267 12.28 -6.86 15.62
C PHE A 267 11.70 -5.46 15.62
N ILE A 268 12.29 -4.54 16.38
CA ILE A 268 11.86 -3.13 16.44
C ILE A 268 11.93 -2.50 15.04
N ALA A 269 13.04 -2.70 14.32
CA ALA A 269 13.19 -2.20 12.96
C ALA A 269 12.13 -2.75 11.99
N ARG A 270 11.80 -4.06 12.06
CA ARG A 270 10.71 -4.66 11.28
C ARG A 270 9.36 -4.00 11.59
N ARG A 271 9.08 -3.73 12.86
CA ARG A 271 7.84 -3.04 13.28
C ARG A 271 7.76 -1.62 12.71
N MET A 272 8.88 -0.91 12.64
CA MET A 272 8.97 0.43 12.05
C MET A 272 8.77 0.42 10.53
N ILE A 273 9.28 -0.59 9.81
CA ILE A 273 9.03 -0.78 8.37
C ILE A 273 7.53 -0.99 8.10
N ILE A 274 6.88 -1.84 8.90
CA ILE A 274 5.44 -2.08 8.79
C ILE A 274 4.68 -0.76 9.06
N PHE A 275 5.03 -0.07 10.14
CA PHE A 275 4.43 1.20 10.52
C PHE A 275 4.55 2.25 9.41
N ALA A 276 5.72 2.37 8.78
CA ALA A 276 5.94 3.30 7.67
C ALA A 276 4.98 3.07 6.50
N SER A 277 4.59 1.82 6.23
CA SER A 277 3.65 1.49 5.15
C SER A 277 2.18 1.54 5.58
N GLU A 278 1.89 1.18 6.83
CA GLU A 278 0.52 1.05 7.36
C GLU A 278 -0.05 2.39 7.85
N ASP A 279 0.75 3.19 8.55
CA ASP A 279 0.30 4.36 9.31
C ASP A 279 0.75 5.70 8.70
N ILE A 280 1.75 5.68 7.80
CA ILE A 280 2.24 6.87 7.07
C ILE A 280 1.95 6.74 5.57
N GLY A 281 2.36 5.63 4.96
CA GLY A 281 2.06 5.32 3.56
C GLY A 281 2.57 6.41 2.61
N LEU A 282 1.71 6.89 1.72
CA LEU A 282 2.05 7.92 0.74
C LEU A 282 1.95 9.35 1.29
N ALA A 283 1.58 9.54 2.56
CA ALA A 283 1.63 10.86 3.18
C ALA A 283 3.06 11.36 3.32
N ASP A 284 4.02 10.43 3.47
CA ASP A 284 5.45 10.69 3.33
C ASP A 284 6.16 9.44 2.77
N PRO A 285 6.45 9.41 1.46
CA PRO A 285 7.11 8.27 0.81
C PRO A 285 8.51 7.97 1.34
N ASN A 286 9.20 8.93 1.98
CA ASN A 286 10.54 8.70 2.53
C ASN A 286 10.53 7.88 3.81
N ALA A 287 9.40 7.79 4.52
CA ALA A 287 9.29 7.03 5.76
C ALA A 287 9.71 5.57 5.61
N LEU A 288 9.28 4.90 4.53
CA LEU A 288 9.64 3.51 4.26
C LEU A 288 11.12 3.38 3.93
N ILE A 289 11.67 4.31 3.15
CA ILE A 289 13.10 4.33 2.78
C ILE A 289 13.95 4.46 4.04
N LEU A 290 13.61 5.39 4.92
CA LEU A 290 14.31 5.59 6.18
C LEU A 290 14.21 4.34 7.06
N ALA A 291 13.02 3.77 7.25
CA ALA A 291 12.83 2.57 8.07
C ALA A 291 13.63 1.35 7.55
N VAL A 292 13.66 1.14 6.23
CA VAL A 292 14.47 0.09 5.61
C VAL A 292 15.97 0.36 5.79
N SER A 293 16.39 1.62 5.65
CA SER A 293 17.79 2.02 5.85
C SER A 293 18.21 1.83 7.30
N THR A 294 17.33 2.13 8.25
CA THR A 294 17.53 1.84 9.68
C THR A 294 17.63 0.34 9.94
N ALA A 295 16.78 -0.49 9.34
CA ALA A 295 16.91 -1.94 9.48
C ALA A 295 18.24 -2.47 8.92
N PHE A 296 18.69 -1.93 7.79
CA PHE A 296 20.02 -2.23 7.25
C PHE A 296 21.13 -1.79 8.22
N ALA A 297 21.05 -0.59 8.78
CA ALA A 297 22.00 -0.11 9.79
C ALA A 297 22.02 -1.01 11.03
N VAL A 298 20.86 -1.46 11.51
CA VAL A 298 20.77 -2.41 12.63
C VAL A 298 21.54 -3.70 12.36
N GLU A 299 21.44 -4.25 11.14
CA GLU A 299 22.18 -5.48 10.78
C GLU A 299 23.69 -5.28 10.68
N HIS A 300 24.16 -4.10 10.27
CA HIS A 300 25.57 -3.87 9.93
C HIS A 300 26.37 -3.12 10.99
N VAL A 301 25.70 -2.30 11.81
CA VAL A 301 26.30 -1.54 12.91
C VAL A 301 26.21 -2.36 14.21
N GLY A 302 25.04 -2.93 14.50
CA GLY A 302 24.79 -3.66 15.75
C GLY A 302 24.71 -2.76 16.99
N LEU A 303 24.36 -3.36 18.14
CA LEU A 303 24.33 -2.66 19.41
C LEU A 303 25.74 -2.50 20.00
N PRO A 304 26.01 -1.42 20.76
CA PRO A 304 25.06 -0.38 21.19
C PRO A 304 24.78 0.75 20.17
N GLU A 305 25.64 0.94 19.17
CA GLU A 305 25.60 2.13 18.30
C GLU A 305 24.33 2.22 17.44
N CYS A 306 23.77 1.08 17.01
CA CYS A 306 22.55 1.07 16.20
C CYS A 306 21.31 1.59 16.95
N LEU A 307 21.38 1.74 18.27
CA LEU A 307 20.30 2.34 19.07
C LEU A 307 20.01 3.77 18.59
N MET A 308 21.04 4.53 18.20
CA MET A 308 20.86 5.90 17.69
C MET A 308 20.06 5.89 16.38
N ASN A 309 20.33 4.94 15.48
CA ASN A 309 19.61 4.82 14.21
C ASN A 309 18.13 4.45 14.43
N LEU A 310 17.86 3.57 15.40
CA LEU A 310 16.51 3.20 15.80
C LEU A 310 15.76 4.41 16.39
N VAL A 311 16.39 5.16 17.29
CA VAL A 311 15.81 6.36 17.91
C VAL A 311 15.53 7.45 16.88
N GLU A 312 16.47 7.72 15.98
CA GLU A 312 16.32 8.69 14.89
C GLU A 312 15.11 8.37 14.02
N CYS A 313 15.01 7.12 13.58
CA CYS A 313 13.89 6.70 12.74
C CYS A 313 12.56 6.71 13.51
N ALA A 314 12.54 6.33 14.80
CA ALA A 314 11.33 6.38 15.61
C ALA A 314 10.81 7.81 15.78
N ALA A 315 11.71 8.77 15.99
CA ALA A 315 11.39 10.19 16.04
C ALA A 315 10.80 10.66 14.70
N TYR A 316 11.46 10.31 13.59
CA TYR A 316 10.99 10.66 12.25
C TYR A 316 9.58 10.11 11.98
N LEU A 317 9.37 8.81 12.18
CA LEU A 317 8.08 8.15 11.93
C LEU A 317 6.97 8.71 12.85
N SER A 318 7.31 9.11 14.08
CA SER A 318 6.37 9.77 14.98
C SER A 318 5.94 11.13 14.44
N LEU A 319 6.85 11.92 13.86
CA LEU A 319 6.55 13.26 13.35
C LEU A 319 6.00 13.29 11.92
N ALA A 320 6.16 12.20 11.16
CA ALA A 320 5.65 12.09 9.80
C ALA A 320 4.12 12.23 9.74
N PRO A 321 3.56 12.84 8.67
CA PRO A 321 2.12 12.92 8.49
C PRO A 321 1.51 11.51 8.40
N LYS A 322 0.40 11.29 9.11
CA LYS A 322 -0.23 9.96 9.19
C LYS A 322 -1.27 9.76 8.10
N SER A 323 -1.19 8.63 7.41
CA SER A 323 -2.22 8.14 6.51
C SER A 323 -2.16 6.62 6.41
N ASN A 324 -3.30 5.98 6.64
CA ASN A 324 -3.50 4.55 6.42
C ASN A 324 -4.26 4.25 5.12
N SER A 325 -4.28 5.20 4.16
CA SER A 325 -5.00 5.07 2.88
C SER A 325 -4.57 3.82 2.10
N VAL A 326 -3.27 3.53 2.08
CA VAL A 326 -2.67 2.37 1.38
C VAL A 326 -3.11 1.07 2.06
N TYR A 327 -3.07 1.02 3.39
CA TYR A 327 -3.55 -0.13 4.16
C TYR A 327 -5.04 -0.42 3.90
N LEU A 328 -5.87 0.62 3.94
CA LEU A 328 -7.31 0.49 3.65
C LEU A 328 -7.57 0.05 2.21
N ALA A 329 -6.79 0.55 1.25
CA ALA A 329 -6.90 0.15 -0.16
C ALA A 329 -6.55 -1.33 -0.36
N MET A 330 -5.49 -1.82 0.29
CA MET A 330 -5.15 -3.25 0.28
C MET A 330 -6.29 -4.09 0.85
N LYS A 331 -6.85 -3.70 2.01
CA LYS A 331 -7.98 -4.41 2.64
C LYS A 331 -9.21 -4.45 1.74
N LYS A 332 -9.59 -3.30 1.16
CA LYS A 332 -10.70 -3.22 0.21
C LYS A 332 -10.47 -4.12 -1.00
N ALA A 333 -9.26 -4.12 -1.57
CA ALA A 333 -8.93 -4.99 -2.71
C ALA A 333 -9.03 -6.50 -2.38
N GLN A 334 -8.67 -6.89 -1.16
CA GLN A 334 -8.77 -8.29 -0.69
C GLN A 334 -10.21 -8.77 -0.51
N GLU A 335 -11.15 -7.86 -0.28
CA GLU A 335 -12.58 -8.17 -0.09
C GLU A 335 -13.37 -8.24 -1.40
N LEU A 336 -12.84 -7.67 -2.49
CA LEU A 336 -13.49 -7.68 -3.80
C LEU A 336 -13.43 -9.07 -4.46
N PRO A 337 -14.45 -9.45 -5.24
CA PRO A 337 -14.47 -10.74 -5.93
C PRO A 337 -13.39 -10.82 -7.01
N VAL A 338 -12.89 -12.02 -7.25
CA VAL A 338 -12.00 -12.30 -8.39
C VAL A 338 -12.84 -12.29 -9.67
N GLU A 339 -12.52 -11.37 -10.57
CA GLU A 339 -13.17 -11.20 -11.87
C GLU A 339 -12.18 -11.46 -13.01
N GLU A 340 -12.69 -11.75 -14.21
CA GLU A 340 -11.83 -11.96 -15.37
C GLU A 340 -11.14 -10.65 -15.81
N VAL A 341 -9.86 -10.75 -16.19
CA VAL A 341 -9.11 -9.63 -16.76
C VAL A 341 -9.73 -9.21 -18.10
N PRO A 342 -10.03 -7.91 -18.34
CA PRO A 342 -10.51 -7.43 -19.64
C PRO A 342 -9.59 -7.84 -20.80
N LEU A 343 -10.18 -8.26 -21.93
CA LEU A 343 -9.42 -8.79 -23.08
C LEU A 343 -8.33 -7.84 -23.58
N PHE A 344 -8.60 -6.53 -23.61
CA PHE A 344 -7.66 -5.51 -24.06
C PHE A 344 -6.45 -5.35 -23.12
N LEU A 345 -6.50 -5.85 -21.87
CA LEU A 345 -5.37 -5.87 -20.93
C LEU A 345 -4.62 -7.21 -20.91
N ARG A 346 -5.16 -8.26 -21.55
CA ARG A 346 -4.50 -9.57 -21.59
C ARG A 346 -3.30 -9.55 -22.53
N ASN A 347 -2.23 -10.24 -22.15
CA ASN A 347 -1.00 -10.31 -22.93
C ASN A 347 -1.16 -11.26 -24.15
N PRO A 348 -1.02 -10.79 -25.41
CA PRO A 348 -1.16 -11.62 -26.60
C PRO A 348 0.18 -12.25 -27.02
N VAL A 349 0.60 -13.32 -26.33
CA VAL A 349 1.92 -13.95 -26.56
C VAL A 349 1.93 -14.88 -27.78
N THR A 350 0.81 -15.55 -28.08
CA THR A 350 0.70 -16.50 -29.21
C THR A 350 -0.27 -15.98 -30.29
N GLU A 351 -0.15 -16.50 -31.51
CA GLU A 351 -1.08 -16.16 -32.62
C GLU A 351 -2.54 -16.50 -32.28
N GLU A 352 -2.77 -17.67 -31.64
CA GLU A 352 -4.11 -18.05 -31.17
C GLU A 352 -4.69 -17.06 -30.15
N MET A 353 -3.86 -16.48 -29.27
CA MET A 353 -4.30 -15.45 -28.32
C MET A 353 -4.69 -14.14 -29.03
N LYS A 354 -3.96 -13.76 -30.08
CA LYS A 354 -4.29 -12.58 -30.91
C LYS A 354 -5.61 -12.79 -31.66
N GLU A 355 -5.83 -13.99 -32.19
CA GLU A 355 -7.09 -14.37 -32.85
C GLU A 355 -8.28 -14.30 -31.87
N ARG A 356 -8.08 -14.73 -30.61
CA ARG A 356 -9.05 -14.60 -29.51
C ARG A 356 -9.23 -13.17 -28.99
N GLY A 357 -8.54 -12.18 -29.58
CA GLY A 357 -8.71 -10.75 -29.29
C GLY A 357 -7.92 -10.23 -28.10
N TYR A 358 -6.89 -10.94 -27.62
CA TYR A 358 -6.06 -10.49 -26.50
C TYR A 358 -5.29 -9.23 -26.91
N GLY A 359 -5.25 -8.23 -26.03
CA GLY A 359 -4.60 -6.94 -26.29
C GLY A 359 -5.28 -6.09 -27.37
N ARG A 360 -6.35 -6.57 -28.00
CA ARG A 360 -7.07 -5.81 -29.04
C ARG A 360 -7.74 -4.61 -28.40
N GLY A 361 -7.47 -3.41 -28.92
CA GLY A 361 -7.99 -2.15 -28.38
C GLY A 361 -7.20 -1.59 -27.19
N TYR A 362 -6.06 -2.19 -26.84
CA TYR A 362 -5.16 -1.60 -25.85
C TYR A 362 -4.61 -0.26 -26.35
N LEU A 363 -4.80 0.79 -25.56
CA LEU A 363 -4.24 2.11 -25.82
C LEU A 363 -2.98 2.27 -24.96
N TYR A 364 -1.81 2.27 -25.60
CA TYR A 364 -0.54 2.39 -24.90
C TYR A 364 -0.32 3.84 -24.43
N PRO A 365 -0.29 4.14 -23.12
CA PRO A 365 -0.38 5.53 -22.65
C PRO A 365 0.72 6.47 -23.14
N HIS A 366 1.93 5.97 -23.41
CA HIS A 366 3.03 6.81 -23.90
C HIS A 366 2.76 7.40 -25.28
N ASP A 367 1.96 6.74 -26.11
CA ASP A 367 1.54 7.26 -27.43
C ASP A 367 0.53 8.41 -27.29
N PHE A 368 -0.05 8.59 -26.09
CA PHE A 368 -1.07 9.60 -25.77
C PHE A 368 -0.60 10.60 -24.69
N GLY A 369 0.71 10.85 -24.60
CA GLY A 369 1.26 11.84 -23.65
C GLY A 369 1.33 11.33 -22.21
N GLY A 370 1.29 10.02 -22.00
CA GLY A 370 1.51 9.36 -20.70
C GLY A 370 0.23 9.03 -19.93
N PHE A 371 -0.96 9.29 -20.48
CA PHE A 371 -2.23 8.96 -19.83
C PHE A 371 -3.35 8.69 -20.85
N VAL A 372 -4.14 7.65 -20.58
CA VAL A 372 -5.36 7.34 -21.33
C VAL A 372 -6.49 7.02 -20.36
N ARG A 373 -7.62 7.69 -20.55
CA ARG A 373 -8.83 7.52 -19.72
C ARG A 373 -9.69 6.37 -20.25
N VAL A 374 -9.40 5.16 -19.78
CA VAL A 374 -10.18 3.94 -20.02
C VAL A 374 -10.37 3.18 -18.71
N ASP A 375 -11.46 2.43 -18.56
CA ASP A 375 -11.65 1.62 -17.36
C ASP A 375 -10.75 0.38 -17.37
N TYR A 376 -9.73 0.40 -16.50
CA TYR A 376 -8.79 -0.72 -16.34
C TYR A 376 -9.31 -1.84 -15.44
N LEU A 377 -10.34 -1.56 -14.64
CA LEU A 377 -11.02 -2.57 -13.82
C LEU A 377 -12.03 -3.36 -14.67
N PRO A 378 -12.33 -4.61 -14.30
CA PRO A 378 -13.43 -5.37 -14.90
C PRO A 378 -14.76 -4.61 -14.84
N GLU A 379 -15.65 -4.86 -15.80
CA GLU A 379 -16.92 -4.13 -15.97
C GLU A 379 -17.74 -4.02 -14.67
N ARG A 380 -17.78 -5.11 -13.88
CA ARG A 380 -18.53 -5.16 -12.61
C ARG A 380 -17.90 -4.31 -11.49
N LEU A 381 -16.62 -3.99 -11.61
CA LEU A 381 -15.83 -3.24 -10.64
C LEU A 381 -15.44 -1.84 -11.15
N LYS A 382 -15.88 -1.43 -12.34
CA LYS A 382 -15.40 -0.21 -13.00
C LYS A 382 -15.60 1.08 -12.18
N ASN A 383 -16.64 1.10 -11.35
CA ASN A 383 -16.99 2.23 -10.48
C ASN A 383 -16.36 2.15 -9.08
N GLU A 384 -15.62 1.09 -8.76
CA GLU A 384 -15.00 0.96 -7.45
C GLU A 384 -13.80 1.90 -7.29
N VAL A 385 -13.83 2.70 -6.21
CA VAL A 385 -12.67 3.47 -5.74
C VAL A 385 -11.95 2.65 -4.68
N ILE A 386 -10.88 1.95 -5.09
CA ILE A 386 -10.11 1.07 -4.20
C ILE A 386 -9.13 1.88 -3.35
N PHE A 387 -8.42 2.83 -3.97
CA PHE A 387 -7.45 3.69 -3.30
C PHE A 387 -8.02 5.11 -3.15
N SER A 388 -8.12 5.60 -1.91
CA SER A 388 -8.62 6.93 -1.59
C SER A 388 -7.64 7.66 -0.67
N PRO A 389 -6.78 8.54 -1.22
CA PRO A 389 -5.87 9.36 -0.40
C PRO A 389 -6.64 10.27 0.55
N LYS A 390 -6.11 10.47 1.76
CA LYS A 390 -6.69 11.35 2.79
C LYS A 390 -6.25 12.80 2.66
N GLY A 391 -5.26 13.09 1.80
CA GLY A 391 -4.74 14.44 1.58
C GLY A 391 -3.78 14.93 2.67
N ALA A 392 -3.25 14.00 3.49
CA ALA A 392 -2.22 14.28 4.48
C ALA A 392 -0.83 14.28 3.83
N GLY A 393 0.01 15.27 4.15
CA GLY A 393 1.35 15.38 3.57
C GLY A 393 1.35 15.35 2.04
N PHE A 394 2.20 14.50 1.47
CA PHE A 394 2.37 14.33 0.02
C PHE A 394 1.14 13.75 -0.68
N GLU A 395 0.21 13.11 0.04
CA GLU A 395 -1.04 12.63 -0.57
C GLU A 395 -1.90 13.74 -1.15
N ARG A 396 -1.74 14.99 -0.70
CA ARG A 396 -2.45 16.12 -1.28
C ARG A 396 -2.14 16.26 -2.76
N GLU A 397 -0.85 16.19 -3.12
CA GLU A 397 -0.41 16.28 -4.51
C GLU A 397 -0.91 15.10 -5.35
N LEU A 398 -0.89 13.90 -4.74
CA LEU A 398 -1.42 12.69 -5.38
C LEU A 398 -2.93 12.78 -5.61
N LEU A 399 -3.68 13.30 -4.65
CA LEU A 399 -5.12 13.47 -4.76
C LEU A 399 -5.46 14.50 -5.85
N GLU A 400 -4.74 15.62 -5.93
CA GLU A 400 -4.92 16.61 -6.99
C GLU A 400 -4.60 16.03 -8.38
N ARG A 401 -3.52 15.23 -8.49
CA ARG A 401 -3.23 14.48 -9.71
C ARG A 401 -4.35 13.50 -10.06
N LEU A 402 -4.89 12.77 -9.08
CA LEU A 402 -5.98 11.82 -9.30
C LEU A 402 -7.29 12.51 -9.70
N LYS A 403 -7.61 13.66 -9.12
CA LYS A 403 -8.74 14.51 -9.54
C LYS A 403 -8.62 14.97 -10.99
N HIS A 404 -7.41 15.33 -11.42
CA HIS A 404 -7.15 15.71 -12.81
C HIS A 404 -7.30 14.52 -13.77
N LEU A 405 -6.69 13.38 -13.43
CA LEU A 405 -6.70 12.19 -14.28
C LEU A 405 -8.08 11.51 -14.32
N TRP A 406 -8.75 11.40 -13.17
CA TRP A 406 -9.96 10.62 -12.92
C TRP A 406 -11.03 11.42 -12.13
N PRO A 407 -11.56 12.52 -12.69
CA PRO A 407 -12.48 13.41 -11.99
C PRO A 407 -13.77 12.72 -11.52
N GLU A 408 -14.29 11.77 -12.30
CA GLU A 408 -15.48 10.96 -11.99
C GLU A 408 -15.33 10.15 -10.68
N LYS A 409 -14.09 9.72 -10.37
CA LYS A 409 -13.79 8.85 -9.22
C LYS A 409 -13.36 9.63 -7.99
N TYR A 410 -12.75 10.80 -8.18
CA TYR A 410 -12.09 11.56 -7.12
C TYR A 410 -12.62 12.98 -6.92
N GLY A 411 -13.65 13.39 -7.66
CA GLY A 411 -14.28 14.70 -7.52
C GLY A 411 -13.37 15.84 -7.99
N GLY A 412 -12.90 15.76 -9.24
CA GLY A 412 -12.10 16.84 -9.84
C GLY A 412 -12.96 18.05 -10.20
N ASP A 413 -12.32 19.23 -10.28
CA ASP A 413 -12.93 20.56 -10.50
C ASP A 413 -13.71 20.74 -11.83
N GLY A 414 -13.98 19.65 -12.56
CA GLY A 414 -14.66 19.64 -13.85
C GLY A 414 -16.13 19.21 -13.84
N MET A 415 -16.71 18.79 -12.70
CA MET A 415 -18.15 18.57 -12.59
C MET A 415 -18.80 19.74 -11.85
N SER A 416 -19.58 20.52 -12.60
CA SER A 416 -20.45 21.55 -12.06
C SER A 416 -21.46 20.95 -11.09
N GLU A 417 -21.32 21.25 -9.81
CA GLU A 417 -22.26 20.83 -8.76
C GLU A 417 -23.25 21.96 -8.51
N ILE A 418 -24.56 21.69 -8.68
CA ILE A 418 -25.61 22.64 -8.29
C ILE A 418 -25.71 22.62 -6.77
N ARG A 419 -25.38 23.76 -6.15
CA ARG A 419 -25.38 23.94 -4.69
C ARG A 419 -26.70 24.53 -4.19
N LYS A 420 -27.34 25.34 -5.03
CA LYS A 420 -28.65 25.93 -4.75
C LYS A 420 -29.43 26.14 -6.04
N GLU A 421 -30.71 25.83 -6.01
CA GLU A 421 -31.67 26.14 -7.07
C GLU A 421 -32.78 27.01 -6.49
N GLN A 422 -33.09 28.11 -7.18
CA GLN A 422 -34.22 28.98 -6.92
C GLN A 422 -34.99 29.20 -8.22
N GLN A 423 -36.27 29.56 -8.10
CA GLN A 423 -37.08 29.96 -9.24
C GLN A 423 -37.62 31.36 -9.06
N TYR A 424 -37.63 32.14 -10.14
CA TYR A 424 -38.22 33.47 -10.15
C TYR A 424 -38.94 33.71 -11.48
N ARG A 425 -40.25 33.98 -11.39
CA ARG A 425 -41.16 34.12 -12.56
C ARG A 425 -40.96 33.01 -13.62
N GLY A 426 -40.77 31.77 -13.18
CA GLY A 426 -40.61 30.59 -14.04
C GLY A 426 -39.19 30.36 -14.60
N ARG A 427 -38.19 31.14 -14.18
CA ARG A 427 -36.78 30.98 -14.59
C ARG A 427 -35.98 30.36 -13.46
N LYS A 428 -35.03 29.49 -13.78
CA LYS A 428 -34.13 28.85 -12.81
C LYS A 428 -32.92 29.72 -12.55
N ILE A 429 -32.64 29.97 -11.28
CA ILE A 429 -31.45 30.68 -10.81
C ILE A 429 -30.63 29.70 -9.98
N LEU A 430 -29.47 29.32 -10.49
CA LEU A 430 -28.63 28.27 -9.91
C LEU A 430 -27.35 28.88 -9.33
N VAL A 431 -26.95 28.44 -8.13
CA VAL A 431 -25.59 28.61 -7.62
C VAL A 431 -24.83 27.32 -7.89
N VAL A 432 -23.73 27.41 -8.62
CA VAL A 432 -22.97 26.27 -9.12
C VAL A 432 -21.54 26.36 -8.61
N LYS A 433 -21.01 25.25 -8.08
CA LYS A 433 -19.59 25.08 -7.83
C LYS A 433 -18.98 24.37 -9.03
N GLY A 434 -18.11 25.02 -9.79
CA GLY A 434 -17.52 24.41 -10.97
C GLY A 434 -16.60 25.33 -11.77
N ASP A 435 -15.91 24.73 -12.73
CA ASP A 435 -15.14 25.45 -13.74
C ASP A 435 -16.09 25.99 -14.83
N ILE A 436 -16.23 27.31 -14.89
CA ILE A 436 -17.07 27.98 -15.89
C ILE A 436 -16.68 27.65 -17.34
N THR A 437 -15.42 27.26 -17.60
CA THR A 437 -14.99 26.85 -18.95
C THR A 437 -15.53 25.48 -19.38
N LYS A 438 -16.13 24.72 -18.45
CA LYS A 438 -16.70 23.39 -18.68
C LYS A 438 -18.23 23.39 -18.72
N GLU A 439 -18.86 24.52 -18.45
CA GLU A 439 -20.32 24.67 -18.41
C GLU A 439 -20.98 24.41 -19.77
N GLU A 440 -22.05 23.62 -19.76
CA GLU A 440 -22.91 23.36 -20.92
C GLU A 440 -24.10 24.30 -20.92
N VAL A 441 -23.86 25.53 -21.38
CA VAL A 441 -24.85 26.61 -21.49
C VAL A 441 -24.71 27.32 -22.83
N ASP A 442 -25.71 28.08 -23.25
CA ASP A 442 -25.62 28.82 -24.52
C ASP A 442 -24.53 29.92 -24.48
N ALA A 443 -24.36 30.60 -23.35
CA ALA A 443 -23.28 31.57 -23.15
C ALA A 443 -22.64 31.49 -21.76
N ILE A 444 -21.34 31.73 -21.71
CA ILE A 444 -20.65 32.02 -20.45
C ILE A 444 -20.29 33.50 -20.35
N VAL A 445 -20.28 34.04 -19.13
CA VAL A 445 -19.85 35.42 -18.87
C VAL A 445 -18.40 35.42 -18.45
N ASN A 446 -17.59 36.25 -19.09
CA ASN A 446 -16.24 36.56 -18.69
C ASN A 446 -16.22 37.85 -17.87
N ALA A 447 -15.64 37.82 -16.67
CA ALA A 447 -15.34 39.02 -15.89
C ALA A 447 -14.12 39.75 -16.50
N ALA A 448 -14.39 40.77 -17.32
CA ALA A 448 -13.40 41.45 -18.15
C ALA A 448 -12.95 42.80 -17.57
N ASN A 449 -11.84 43.33 -18.11
CA ASN A 449 -11.43 44.72 -17.92
C ASN A 449 -11.83 45.57 -19.13
N GLU A 450 -11.72 46.89 -19.02
CA GLU A 450 -12.14 47.85 -20.07
C GLU A 450 -11.38 47.70 -21.40
N TYR A 451 -10.24 47.00 -21.40
CA TYR A 451 -9.42 46.74 -22.57
C TYR A 451 -9.65 45.36 -23.17
N LEU A 452 -10.55 44.56 -22.59
CA LEU A 452 -10.80 43.15 -22.94
C LEU A 452 -9.51 42.32 -23.07
N LYS A 453 -8.51 42.62 -22.22
CA LYS A 453 -7.25 41.86 -22.17
C LYS A 453 -7.36 40.72 -21.17
N HIS A 454 -7.39 39.49 -21.68
CA HIS A 454 -7.71 38.29 -20.91
C HIS A 454 -6.46 37.59 -20.37
N GLY A 455 -5.68 38.30 -19.54
CA GLY A 455 -4.37 37.83 -19.07
C GLY A 455 -4.37 37.03 -17.77
N GLY A 456 -5.46 37.03 -16.99
CA GLY A 456 -5.48 36.44 -15.65
C GLY A 456 -6.88 36.13 -15.14
N GLY A 457 -6.95 35.43 -14.01
CA GLY A 457 -8.22 35.01 -13.38
C GLY A 457 -9.11 34.19 -14.33
N VAL A 458 -10.43 34.41 -14.22
CA VAL A 458 -11.45 33.77 -15.08
C VAL A 458 -11.23 34.09 -16.56
N ALA A 459 -10.89 35.34 -16.90
CA ALA A 459 -10.64 35.76 -18.27
C ALA A 459 -9.51 34.96 -18.94
N GLY A 460 -8.40 34.78 -18.23
CA GLY A 460 -7.27 33.97 -18.72
C GLY A 460 -7.63 32.49 -18.84
N ALA A 461 -8.47 31.96 -17.93
CA ALA A 461 -8.94 30.57 -18.03
C ALA A 461 -9.81 30.36 -19.28
N ILE A 462 -10.72 31.29 -19.56
CA ILE A 462 -11.61 31.27 -20.72
C ILE A 462 -10.81 31.27 -22.03
N VAL A 463 -9.80 32.14 -22.18
CA VAL A 463 -8.97 32.15 -23.40
C VAL A 463 -8.10 30.91 -23.54
N ARG A 464 -7.54 30.38 -22.44
CA ARG A 464 -6.78 29.11 -22.50
C ARG A 464 -7.63 27.94 -22.95
N ALA A 465 -8.89 27.89 -22.51
CA ALA A 465 -9.81 26.81 -22.86
C ALA A 465 -10.45 26.99 -24.24
N GLY A 466 -10.86 28.22 -24.59
CA GLY A 466 -11.53 28.53 -25.86
C GLY A 466 -10.61 28.84 -27.03
N GLY A 467 -9.32 29.08 -26.80
CA GLY A 467 -8.34 29.41 -27.84
C GLY A 467 -8.17 30.91 -28.08
N SER A 468 -7.13 31.27 -28.86
CA SER A 468 -6.74 32.67 -29.10
C SER A 468 -7.81 33.50 -29.82
N VAL A 469 -8.71 32.87 -30.56
CA VAL A 469 -9.78 33.53 -31.33
C VAL A 469 -10.63 34.48 -30.47
N ILE A 470 -10.89 34.12 -29.20
CA ILE A 470 -11.65 34.97 -28.26
C ILE A 470 -10.91 36.29 -27.99
N GLN A 471 -9.57 36.22 -27.81
CA GLN A 471 -8.74 37.41 -27.60
C GLN A 471 -8.63 38.24 -28.89
N GLU A 472 -8.52 37.59 -30.06
CA GLU A 472 -8.44 38.25 -31.36
C GLU A 472 -9.73 39.03 -31.69
N GLU A 473 -10.90 38.45 -31.40
CA GLU A 473 -12.19 39.15 -31.52
C GLU A 473 -12.33 40.29 -30.51
N SER A 474 -11.93 40.06 -29.26
CA SER A 474 -11.91 41.11 -28.23
C SER A 474 -11.03 42.30 -28.63
N ASP A 475 -9.84 42.03 -29.18
CA ASP A 475 -8.91 43.04 -29.68
C ASP A 475 -9.48 43.79 -30.89
N ARG A 476 -10.31 43.14 -31.70
CA ARG A 476 -11.03 43.80 -32.80
C ARG A 476 -12.11 44.74 -32.28
N ILE A 477 -12.93 44.30 -31.32
CA ILE A 477 -13.96 45.14 -30.68
C ILE A 477 -13.34 46.41 -30.09
N VAL A 478 -12.23 46.28 -29.36
CA VAL A 478 -11.56 47.44 -28.74
C VAL A 478 -10.92 48.36 -29.77
N ARG A 479 -10.40 47.82 -30.88
CA ARG A 479 -9.88 48.65 -31.98
C ARG A 479 -10.98 49.44 -32.69
N GLU A 480 -12.16 48.87 -32.86
CA GLU A 480 -13.27 49.50 -33.59
C GLU A 480 -14.08 50.47 -32.72
N ARG A 481 -14.32 50.13 -31.46
CA ARG A 481 -15.25 50.87 -30.57
C ARG A 481 -14.56 51.61 -29.44
N GLY A 482 -13.24 51.43 -29.28
CA GLY A 482 -12.51 51.91 -28.11
C GLY A 482 -12.72 51.01 -26.89
N ARG A 483 -12.33 51.51 -25.71
CA ARG A 483 -12.46 50.77 -24.44
C ARG A 483 -13.93 50.55 -24.10
N VAL A 484 -14.24 49.37 -23.55
CA VAL A 484 -15.58 49.06 -23.07
C VAL A 484 -15.73 49.64 -21.66
N PRO A 485 -16.67 50.56 -21.41
CA PRO A 485 -16.82 51.19 -20.10
C PRO A 485 -17.16 50.18 -19.00
N THR A 486 -16.70 50.45 -17.77
CA THR A 486 -17.15 49.70 -16.60
C THR A 486 -18.69 49.74 -16.47
N GLY A 487 -19.30 48.58 -16.26
CA GLY A 487 -20.75 48.39 -16.24
C GLY A 487 -21.34 47.93 -17.58
N GLU A 488 -20.58 47.93 -18.67
CA GLU A 488 -21.03 47.46 -19.98
C GLU A 488 -20.62 46.02 -20.28
N ALA A 489 -21.25 45.42 -21.29
CA ALA A 489 -20.95 44.07 -21.75
C ALA A 489 -20.97 43.96 -23.29
N VAL A 490 -20.03 43.17 -23.83
CA VAL A 490 -19.90 42.87 -25.27
C VAL A 490 -19.78 41.36 -25.50
N VAL A 491 -19.96 40.90 -26.74
CA VAL A 491 -20.03 39.47 -27.09
C VAL A 491 -18.96 39.10 -28.10
N THR A 492 -18.35 37.94 -27.91
CA THR A 492 -17.51 37.24 -28.90
C THR A 492 -18.02 35.80 -29.12
N GLY A 493 -17.50 35.14 -30.15
CA GLY A 493 -17.60 33.69 -30.28
C GLY A 493 -16.84 32.97 -29.17
N ALA A 494 -17.23 31.72 -28.86
CA ALA A 494 -16.66 30.97 -27.75
C ALA A 494 -15.48 30.05 -28.11
N GLY A 495 -15.05 30.03 -29.38
CA GLY A 495 -13.95 29.18 -29.84
C GLY A 495 -14.19 27.70 -29.54
N ASN A 496 -13.27 27.06 -28.80
CA ASN A 496 -13.31 25.64 -28.45
C ASN A 496 -14.13 25.32 -27.18
N LEU A 497 -14.80 26.30 -26.59
CA LEU A 497 -15.65 26.07 -25.42
C LEU A 497 -16.94 25.32 -25.81
N LYS A 498 -17.60 24.69 -24.82
CA LYS A 498 -18.91 24.06 -25.02
C LYS A 498 -20.04 25.08 -25.22
N ALA A 499 -19.87 26.29 -24.69
CA ALA A 499 -20.80 27.39 -24.92
C ALA A 499 -20.71 27.93 -26.35
N LYS A 500 -21.76 28.62 -26.81
CA LYS A 500 -21.78 29.22 -28.15
C LYS A 500 -21.16 30.61 -28.16
N TYR A 501 -21.36 31.37 -27.08
CA TYR A 501 -20.90 32.75 -26.94
C TYR A 501 -20.15 32.99 -25.63
N VAL A 502 -19.25 33.98 -25.65
CA VAL A 502 -18.65 34.56 -24.44
C VAL A 502 -19.12 36.01 -24.32
N ILE A 503 -19.78 36.32 -23.21
CA ILE A 503 -20.23 37.68 -22.87
C ILE A 503 -19.20 38.30 -21.94
N HIS A 504 -18.46 39.31 -22.41
CA HIS A 504 -17.45 40.00 -21.63
C HIS A 504 -18.08 41.16 -20.85
N ALA A 505 -18.35 40.94 -19.56
CA ALA A 505 -18.90 41.95 -18.67
C ALA A 505 -17.78 42.69 -17.93
N VAL A 506 -17.74 44.01 -18.05
CA VAL A 506 -16.69 44.82 -17.43
C VAL A 506 -17.12 45.23 -16.03
N GLY A 507 -16.56 44.55 -15.02
CA GLY A 507 -16.87 44.81 -13.61
C GLY A 507 -16.00 45.92 -12.99
N PRO A 508 -16.47 46.58 -11.92
CA PRO A 508 -15.71 47.62 -11.23
C PRO A 508 -14.58 47.03 -10.38
N VAL A 509 -13.49 47.81 -10.22
CA VAL A 509 -12.46 47.55 -9.21
C VAL A 509 -12.92 48.12 -7.88
N TRP A 510 -12.86 47.34 -6.81
CA TRP A 510 -13.25 47.78 -5.48
C TRP A 510 -12.30 48.86 -4.94
N ARG A 511 -12.85 50.02 -4.57
CA ARG A 511 -12.11 51.15 -4.00
C ARG A 511 -12.76 51.68 -2.71
N GLY A 512 -13.33 50.76 -1.93
CA GLY A 512 -13.94 51.09 -0.64
C GLY A 512 -15.42 51.48 -0.72
N GLY A 513 -16.06 51.45 -1.89
CA GLY A 513 -17.51 51.58 -2.04
C GLY A 513 -18.03 53.02 -2.12
N ASN A 514 -17.15 53.99 -2.36
CA ASN A 514 -17.48 55.43 -2.39
C ASN A 514 -17.52 56.01 -3.81
N TYR A 515 -17.33 55.19 -4.85
CA TYR A 515 -17.20 55.60 -6.25
C TYR A 515 -18.30 55.02 -7.14
N GLY A 516 -19.42 54.61 -6.55
CA GLY A 516 -20.55 54.03 -7.26
C GLY A 516 -20.31 52.58 -7.72
N GLU A 517 -19.36 51.86 -7.10
CA GLU A 517 -19.00 50.50 -7.51
C GLU A 517 -20.19 49.54 -7.47
N ASP A 518 -21.14 49.73 -6.55
CA ASP A 518 -22.35 48.90 -6.47
C ASP A 518 -23.21 49.00 -7.74
N GLU A 519 -23.43 50.22 -8.21
CA GLU A 519 -24.23 50.48 -9.40
C GLU A 519 -23.49 50.01 -10.65
N LEU A 520 -22.17 50.16 -10.69
CA LEU A 520 -21.34 49.63 -11.78
C LEU A 520 -21.39 48.10 -11.84
N LEU A 521 -21.34 47.40 -10.70
CA LEU A 521 -21.49 45.94 -10.65
C LEU A 521 -22.90 45.51 -11.05
N TYR A 522 -23.93 46.24 -10.58
CA TYR A 522 -25.32 46.01 -10.99
C TYR A 522 -25.46 46.08 -12.52
N ARG A 523 -24.94 47.16 -13.13
CA ARG A 523 -25.00 47.35 -14.59
C ARG A 523 -24.23 46.27 -15.33
N ALA A 524 -23.05 45.86 -14.85
CA ALA A 524 -22.28 44.79 -15.48
C ALA A 524 -23.05 43.46 -15.54
N VAL A 525 -23.70 43.07 -14.43
CA VAL A 525 -24.53 41.86 -14.35
C VAL A 525 -25.78 42.00 -15.24
N TYR A 526 -26.49 43.12 -15.12
CA TYR A 526 -27.71 43.39 -15.90
C TYR A 526 -27.43 43.39 -17.40
N ASN A 527 -26.39 44.09 -17.84
CA ASN A 527 -26.03 44.18 -19.25
C ASN A 527 -25.52 42.84 -19.81
N ALA A 528 -24.88 42.00 -18.98
CA ALA A 528 -24.53 40.65 -19.41
C ALA A 528 -25.78 39.80 -19.73
N LEU A 529 -26.81 39.88 -18.87
CA LEU A 529 -28.10 39.24 -19.12
C LEU A 529 -28.82 39.83 -20.33
N LEU A 530 -28.74 41.15 -20.51
CA LEU A 530 -29.31 41.85 -21.67
C LEU A 530 -28.68 41.38 -22.98
N ARG A 531 -27.35 41.21 -23.04
CA ARG A 531 -26.67 40.64 -24.22
C ARG A 531 -27.15 39.20 -24.52
N ALA A 532 -27.33 38.39 -23.48
CA ALA A 532 -27.87 37.03 -23.64
C ALA A 532 -29.32 37.03 -24.16
N HIS A 533 -30.13 37.98 -23.69
CA HIS A 533 -31.51 38.20 -24.16
C HIS A 533 -31.57 38.64 -25.63
N GLU A 534 -30.75 39.63 -26.03
CA GLU A 534 -30.67 40.12 -27.41
C GLU A 534 -30.29 39.00 -28.39
N LEU A 535 -29.47 38.05 -27.94
CA LEU A 535 -29.08 36.85 -28.70
C LEU A 535 -30.11 35.70 -28.64
N LYS A 536 -31.22 35.87 -27.91
CA LYS A 536 -32.28 34.86 -27.72
C LYS A 536 -31.76 33.53 -27.18
N LEU A 537 -30.85 33.59 -26.21
CA LEU A 537 -30.27 32.40 -25.58
C LEU A 537 -31.23 31.82 -24.52
N ARG A 538 -31.10 30.52 -24.23
CA ARG A 538 -31.90 29.81 -23.21
C ARG A 538 -31.16 29.68 -21.89
N SER A 539 -29.83 29.64 -21.90
CA SER A 539 -29.04 29.53 -20.66
C SER A 539 -27.78 30.39 -20.66
N VAL A 540 -27.45 30.94 -19.48
CA VAL A 540 -26.23 31.71 -19.26
C VAL A 540 -25.57 31.32 -17.94
N SER A 541 -24.25 31.18 -17.92
CA SER A 541 -23.47 30.94 -16.70
C SER A 541 -22.47 32.06 -16.48
N MET A 542 -22.46 32.65 -15.29
CA MET A 542 -21.61 33.79 -14.95
C MET A 542 -20.84 33.58 -13.65
N PRO A 543 -19.60 34.09 -13.53
CA PRO A 543 -18.87 34.06 -12.27
C PRO A 543 -19.36 35.18 -11.36
N ALA A 544 -18.95 35.15 -10.09
CA ALA A 544 -19.04 36.32 -9.21
C ALA A 544 -18.12 37.45 -9.72
N ILE A 545 -18.64 38.27 -10.64
CA ILE A 545 -17.92 39.40 -11.26
C ILE A 545 -17.31 40.31 -10.18
N SER A 546 -16.06 40.69 -10.39
CA SER A 546 -15.25 41.56 -9.53
C SER A 546 -14.84 41.03 -8.15
N THR A 547 -15.31 39.85 -7.69
CA THR A 547 -14.98 39.37 -6.33
C THR A 547 -13.59 38.72 -6.20
N GLY A 548 -12.94 38.40 -7.34
CA GLY A 548 -11.58 37.89 -7.40
C GLY A 548 -10.52 39.00 -7.38
N ILE A 549 -9.79 39.15 -8.49
CA ILE A 549 -8.67 40.11 -8.63
C ILE A 549 -9.08 41.56 -8.28
N PHE A 550 -10.33 41.94 -8.55
CA PHE A 550 -10.85 43.28 -8.31
C PHE A 550 -11.34 43.52 -6.87
N GLY A 551 -11.30 42.49 -6.01
CA GLY A 551 -11.45 42.61 -4.55
C GLY A 551 -12.83 43.05 -4.07
N PHE A 552 -13.88 42.92 -4.89
CA PHE A 552 -15.24 43.31 -4.50
C PHE A 552 -15.77 42.40 -3.38
N PRO A 553 -16.29 42.94 -2.26
CA PRO A 553 -16.79 42.13 -1.15
C PRO A 553 -17.90 41.16 -1.58
N LYS A 554 -17.70 39.86 -1.31
CA LYS A 554 -18.57 38.77 -1.80
C LYS A 554 -20.00 38.92 -1.30
N GLU A 555 -20.19 39.21 -0.02
CA GLU A 555 -21.51 39.38 0.62
C GLU A 555 -22.29 40.56 0.03
N ARG A 556 -21.57 41.61 -0.40
CA ARG A 556 -22.16 42.78 -1.06
C ARG A 556 -22.53 42.46 -2.51
N ALA A 557 -21.64 41.78 -3.22
CA ALA A 557 -21.86 41.32 -4.59
C ALA A 557 -23.13 40.45 -4.70
N VAL A 558 -23.35 39.52 -3.76
CA VAL A 558 -24.54 38.65 -3.77
C VAL A 558 -25.85 39.44 -3.82
N LYS A 559 -25.97 40.51 -3.01
CA LYS A 559 -27.18 41.35 -2.99
C LYS A 559 -27.39 42.09 -4.31
N ILE A 560 -26.29 42.56 -4.92
CA ILE A 560 -26.29 43.26 -6.20
C ILE A 560 -26.69 42.31 -7.33
N PHE A 561 -26.13 41.09 -7.35
CA PHE A 561 -26.50 40.03 -8.29
C PHE A 561 -28.00 39.71 -8.20
N ALA A 562 -28.52 39.51 -6.98
CA ALA A 562 -29.93 39.22 -6.78
C ALA A 562 -30.84 40.33 -7.31
N ARG A 563 -30.48 41.60 -7.07
CA ARG A 563 -31.20 42.76 -7.60
C ARG A 563 -31.13 42.80 -9.13
N ALA A 564 -29.95 42.69 -9.73
CA ALA A 564 -29.77 42.75 -11.19
C ALA A 564 -30.54 41.65 -11.91
N ILE A 565 -30.52 40.41 -11.39
CA ILE A 565 -31.26 39.28 -11.97
C ILE A 565 -32.77 39.52 -11.88
N ARG A 566 -33.30 39.94 -10.72
CA ARG A 566 -34.73 40.26 -10.57
C ARG A 566 -35.15 41.38 -11.52
N ASP A 567 -34.45 42.51 -11.48
CA ASP A 567 -34.79 43.69 -12.27
C ASP A 567 -34.75 43.34 -13.77
N PHE A 568 -33.78 42.54 -14.23
CA PHE A 568 -33.73 42.06 -15.60
C PHE A 568 -34.95 41.19 -15.98
N ILE A 569 -35.30 40.20 -15.15
CA ILE A 569 -36.45 39.32 -15.41
C ILE A 569 -37.77 40.12 -15.41
N ASP A 570 -37.88 41.11 -14.53
CA ASP A 570 -39.06 41.97 -14.41
C ASP A 570 -39.22 42.93 -15.59
N HIS A 571 -38.12 43.49 -16.09
CA HIS A 571 -38.12 44.37 -17.25
C HIS A 571 -38.26 43.61 -18.58
N HIS A 572 -37.86 42.33 -18.63
CA HIS A 572 -37.87 41.49 -19.83
C HIS A 572 -38.64 40.18 -19.60
N PRO A 573 -39.96 40.22 -19.32
CA PRO A 573 -40.76 39.02 -19.05
C PRO A 573 -40.86 38.07 -20.26
N ASP A 574 -40.59 38.60 -21.45
CA ASP A 574 -40.54 37.92 -22.76
C ASP A 574 -39.18 37.25 -23.04
N THR A 575 -38.21 37.35 -22.13
CA THR A 575 -36.90 36.72 -22.30
C THR A 575 -36.98 35.21 -22.50
N SER A 576 -36.18 34.71 -23.46
CA SER A 576 -35.99 33.28 -23.74
C SER A 576 -35.09 32.57 -22.73
N LEU A 577 -34.43 33.32 -21.84
CA LEU A 577 -33.60 32.74 -20.78
C LEU A 577 -34.49 31.92 -19.84
N GLU A 578 -34.20 30.63 -19.78
CA GLU A 578 -34.81 29.64 -18.87
C GLU A 578 -33.93 29.45 -17.64
N GLU A 579 -32.61 29.61 -17.80
CA GLU A 579 -31.63 29.27 -16.76
C GLU A 579 -30.50 30.31 -16.66
N ILE A 580 -30.28 30.82 -15.44
CA ILE A 580 -29.19 31.72 -15.08
C ILE A 580 -28.36 31.05 -13.99
N ARG A 581 -27.10 30.77 -14.27
CA ARG A 581 -26.18 30.14 -13.32
C ARG A 581 -25.15 31.13 -12.81
N ILE A 582 -24.86 31.06 -11.52
CA ILE A 582 -23.74 31.74 -10.89
C ILE A 582 -22.71 30.66 -10.55
N CYS A 583 -21.72 30.50 -11.44
CA CYS A 583 -20.72 29.43 -11.41
C CYS A 583 -19.39 29.94 -10.87
N ASN A 584 -18.98 29.44 -9.70
CA ASN A 584 -17.73 29.83 -9.04
C ASN A 584 -16.82 28.62 -8.88
N ILE A 585 -15.53 28.80 -9.16
CA ILE A 585 -14.53 27.74 -9.04
C ILE A 585 -14.13 27.49 -7.58
N ASP A 586 -14.11 28.53 -6.75
CA ASP A 586 -13.73 28.42 -5.35
C ASP A 586 -14.93 28.13 -4.44
N GLY A 587 -14.72 27.28 -3.43
CA GLY A 587 -15.76 26.87 -2.50
C GLY A 587 -16.24 27.99 -1.57
N GLU A 588 -15.41 29.00 -1.29
CA GLU A 588 -15.75 30.10 -0.38
C GLU A 588 -16.79 31.03 -1.02
N THR A 589 -16.53 31.53 -2.22
CA THR A 589 -17.47 32.39 -2.97
C THR A 589 -18.75 31.64 -3.29
N THR A 590 -18.64 30.36 -3.69
CA THR A 590 -19.80 29.49 -3.88
C THR A 590 -20.67 29.45 -2.62
N ARG A 591 -20.09 29.20 -1.44
CA ARG A 591 -20.83 29.14 -0.17
C ARG A 591 -21.48 30.48 0.17
N VAL A 592 -20.79 31.60 -0.03
CA VAL A 592 -21.35 32.94 0.23
C VAL A 592 -22.59 33.19 -0.65
N PHE A 593 -22.55 32.83 -1.94
CA PHE A 593 -23.71 32.91 -2.83
C PHE A 593 -24.81 31.91 -2.46
N GLU A 594 -24.46 30.67 -2.12
CA GLU A 594 -25.40 29.64 -1.66
C GLU A 594 -26.21 30.13 -0.44
N GLU A 595 -25.54 30.65 0.58
CA GLU A 595 -26.18 31.08 1.82
C GLU A 595 -27.00 32.39 1.65
N ASN A 596 -26.49 33.35 0.88
CA ASN A 596 -27.02 34.72 0.90
C ASN A 596 -27.83 35.12 -0.34
N LEU A 597 -27.76 34.38 -1.46
CA LEU A 597 -28.51 34.72 -2.66
C LEU A 597 -29.99 34.43 -2.43
N LYS A 598 -30.81 35.49 -2.38
CA LYS A 598 -32.26 35.42 -2.27
C LYS A 598 -32.86 36.17 -3.46
N ILE A 599 -33.40 35.41 -4.41
CA ILE A 599 -34.04 35.95 -5.62
C ILE A 599 -35.48 36.29 -5.32
#